data_AF-A0A060C2B9-F1
#
_entry.id   AF-A0A060C2B9-F1
#
_cell.length_a   1.000
_cell.length_b   1.000
_cell.length_c   1.000
_cell.angle_alpha   90.00
_cell.angle_beta   90.00
_cell.angle_gamma   90.00
#
_symmetry.space_group_name_H-M   'P 1'
#
loop_
_entity.id
_entity.type
_entity.pdbx_description
1 polymer ?
#
loop_
_entity_poly.entity_id
_entity_poly.type
_entity_poly.pdbx_seq_one_letter_code
_entity_poly.pdbx_strand_id
1 'polypeptide(L)'
;FDERGRLWVAELIVYPNEGVAREPQPLSRIRVLEDRDRDGTFESATIFAEKLRVPNSVLPYRGGAIVCDAPEIVYFEDRDADGKSDRRTVLYSGFDL
;
A
#
# COMPACT_ATOMS: atom_id res chain seq x y z
N PHE A 1 9.66 5.63 4.63
CA PHE A 1 10.17 6.58 3.62
C PHE A 1 10.97 5.81 2.58
N ASP A 2 10.94 6.23 1.32
CA ASP A 2 11.79 5.69 0.26
C ASP A 2 13.08 6.50 0.05
N GLU A 3 13.90 6.12 -0.93
CA GLU A 3 15.16 6.80 -1.25
C GLU A 3 15.00 8.23 -1.76
N ARG A 4 13.78 8.62 -2.15
CA ARG A 4 13.42 9.97 -2.60
C ARG A 4 12.84 10.83 -1.48
N GLY A 5 12.72 10.29 -0.28
CA GLY A 5 12.13 10.97 0.87
C GLY A 5 10.60 10.99 0.85
N ARG A 6 9.94 10.20 -0.01
CA ARG A 6 8.47 10.11 -0.02
C ARG A 6 7.99 9.23 1.13
N LEU A 7 6.85 9.59 1.73
CA LEU A 7 6.22 8.82 2.80
C LEU A 7 5.24 7.82 2.21
N TRP A 8 5.37 6.55 2.62
CA TRP A 8 4.49 5.48 2.19
C TRP A 8 3.57 5.10 3.35
N VAL A 9 2.26 5.10 3.10
CA VAL A 9 1.21 4.95 4.10
C VAL A 9 0.34 3.75 3.76
N ALA A 10 0.20 2.82 4.70
CA ALA A 10 -0.80 1.76 4.64
C ALA A 10 -2.12 2.30 5.23
N GLU A 11 -3.15 2.43 4.39
CA GLU A 11 -4.48 2.89 4.79
C GLU A 11 -5.42 1.70 4.98
N LEU A 12 -5.80 1.43 6.23
CA LEU A 12 -6.90 0.50 6.56
C LEU A 12 -8.21 1.28 6.57
N ILE A 13 -8.99 1.19 5.48
CA ILE A 13 -10.24 1.96 5.34
C ILE A 13 -11.41 1.30 6.06
N VAL A 14 -11.41 -0.03 6.14
CA VAL A 14 -12.47 -0.80 6.80
C VAL A 14 -11.92 -1.37 8.10
N TYR A 15 -12.45 -0.89 9.22
CA TYR A 15 -12.16 -1.48 10.52
C TYR A 15 -12.99 -2.78 10.65
N PRO A 16 -12.39 -3.90 11.09
CA PRO A 16 -13.03 -5.21 11.06
C PRO A 16 -14.02 -5.42 12.22
N ASN A 17 -14.92 -4.47 12.47
CA ASN A 17 -15.93 -4.62 13.51
C ASN A 17 -17.35 -4.35 12.96
N GLU A 18 -18.20 -5.36 13.15
CA GLU A 18 -19.68 -5.33 13.19
C GLU A 18 -20.45 -5.45 11.86
N GLY A 19 -20.66 -6.69 11.44
CA GLY A 19 -22.00 -7.18 11.09
C GLY A 19 -22.58 -6.89 9.70
N VAL A 20 -22.05 -5.97 8.88
CA VAL A 20 -22.70 -5.65 7.58
C VAL A 20 -21.70 -5.42 6.45
N ALA A 21 -21.16 -6.50 5.90
CA ALA A 21 -21.01 -6.70 4.46
C ALA A 21 -20.72 -8.20 4.23
N ARG A 22 -21.50 -8.86 3.39
CA ARG A 22 -21.35 -10.30 3.09
C ARG A 22 -20.00 -10.66 2.46
N GLU A 23 -19.22 -9.67 2.03
CA GLU A 23 -17.83 -9.82 1.63
C GLU A 23 -17.06 -8.56 2.06
N PRO A 24 -15.88 -8.69 2.71
CA PRO A 24 -15.02 -7.55 2.96
C PRO A 24 -14.59 -6.96 1.61
N GLN A 25 -15.10 -5.78 1.28
CA GLN A 25 -14.62 -5.08 0.10
C GLN A 25 -13.17 -4.66 0.36
N PRO A 26 -12.22 -5.04 -0.50
CA PRO A 26 -10.84 -4.64 -0.34
C PRO A 26 -10.73 -3.16 -0.74
N LEU A 27 -11.03 -2.26 0.20
CA LEU A 27 -10.96 -0.81 -0.01
C LEU A 27 -9.63 -0.23 0.49
N SER A 28 -8.88 -1.01 1.28
CA SER A 28 -7.60 -0.60 1.81
C SER A 28 -6.58 -0.40 0.69
N ARG A 29 -5.59 0.46 0.93
CA ARG A 29 -4.67 0.92 -0.11
C ARG A 29 -3.32 1.35 0.47
N ILE A 30 -2.31 1.41 -0.40
CA ILE A 30 -1.05 2.09 -0.14
C ILE A 30 -1.10 3.46 -0.82
N ARG A 31 -0.77 4.51 -0.06
CA ARG A 31 -0.61 5.87 -0.58
C ARG A 31 0.84 6.34 -0.45
N VAL A 32 1.30 7.11 -1.41
CA VAL A 32 2.60 7.78 -1.40
C VAL A 32 2.37 9.28 -1.27
N LEU A 33 2.92 9.87 -0.22
CA LEU A 33 2.91 11.29 0.05
C LEU A 33 4.27 11.88 -0.30
N GLU A 34 4.26 13.02 -0.99
CA GLU A 34 5.47 13.75 -1.39
C GLU A 34 5.41 15.17 -0.85
N ASP A 35 6.45 15.52 -0.11
CA ASP A 35 6.79 16.88 0.32
C ASP A 35 7.83 17.41 -0.69
N ARG A 36 7.41 18.38 -1.52
CA ARG A 36 8.16 18.87 -2.67
C ARG A 36 9.11 20.00 -2.30
N ASP A 37 8.78 20.79 -1.28
CA ASP A 37 9.58 21.94 -0.85
C ASP A 37 10.34 21.71 0.47
N ARG A 38 10.13 20.55 1.09
CA ARG A 38 10.78 20.07 2.32
C ARG A 38 10.42 20.89 3.55
N ASP A 39 9.22 21.46 3.58
CA ASP A 39 8.73 22.23 4.73
C ASP A 39 8.06 21.37 5.82
N GLY A 40 7.90 20.06 5.57
CA GLY A 40 7.24 19.10 6.45
C GLY A 40 5.74 18.93 6.17
N THR A 41 5.19 19.68 5.23
CA THR A 41 3.85 19.52 4.66
C THR A 41 3.94 18.65 3.42
N PHE A 42 2.93 17.83 3.16
CA PHE A 42 2.89 16.99 1.96
C PHE A 42 1.92 17.61 0.95
N GLU A 43 2.40 17.98 -0.24
CA GLU A 43 1.60 18.64 -1.29
C GLU A 43 0.84 17.63 -2.15
N SER A 44 1.35 16.40 -2.25
CA SER A 44 0.74 15.37 -3.09
C SER A 44 0.55 14.05 -2.37
N ALA A 45 -0.47 13.32 -2.81
CA ALA A 45 -1.01 12.16 -2.12
C ALA A 45 -1.55 11.15 -3.13
N THR A 46 -0.68 10.32 -3.69
CA THR A 46 -0.99 9.41 -4.81
C THR A 46 -1.33 8.00 -4.31
N ILE A 47 -2.44 7.43 -4.77
CA ILE A 47 -2.75 6.02 -4.50
C ILE A 47 -1.82 5.17 -5.36
N PHE A 48 -0.92 4.42 -4.70
CA PHE A 48 0.05 3.56 -5.37
C PHE A 48 -0.52 2.16 -5.63
N ALA A 49 -1.12 1.54 -4.60
CA ALA A 49 -1.76 0.23 -4.72
C ALA A 49 -3.13 0.27 -4.03
N GLU A 50 -4.13 -0.34 -4.63
CA GLU A 50 -5.49 -0.43 -4.10
C GLU A 50 -5.94 -1.90 -4.03
N LYS A 51 -7.17 -2.13 -3.56
CA LYS A 51 -7.73 -3.49 -3.42
C LYS A 51 -6.96 -4.38 -2.46
N LEU A 52 -6.46 -3.79 -1.38
CA LEU A 52 -5.89 -4.51 -0.24
C LEU A 52 -6.98 -4.83 0.77
N ARG A 53 -6.78 -5.91 1.54
CA ARG A 53 -7.72 -6.32 2.58
C ARG A 53 -7.39 -5.61 3.90
N VAL A 54 -6.31 -6.02 4.53
CA VAL A 54 -5.78 -5.45 5.78
C VAL A 54 -4.26 -5.31 5.60
N PRO A 55 -3.79 -4.21 4.98
CA PRO A 55 -2.36 -3.98 4.83
C PRO A 55 -1.77 -3.59 6.20
N ASN A 56 -1.02 -4.50 6.81
CA ASN A 56 -0.41 -4.31 8.12
C ASN A 56 0.91 -3.53 8.05
N SER A 57 1.60 -3.59 6.91
CA SER A 57 2.90 -2.94 6.73
C SER A 57 3.12 -2.55 5.27
N VAL A 58 4.02 -1.58 5.08
CA VAL A 58 4.51 -1.16 3.76
C VAL A 58 6.02 -0.90 3.85
N LEU A 59 6.77 -1.49 2.93
CA LEU A 59 8.21 -1.31 2.78
C LEU A 59 8.52 -0.91 1.34
N PRO A 60 8.93 0.35 1.07
CA PRO A 60 9.39 0.73 -0.26
C PRO A 60 10.59 -0.11 -0.69
N TYR A 61 10.55 -0.64 -1.92
CA TYR A 61 11.56 -1.55 -2.43
C TYR A 61 11.65 -1.47 -3.96
N ARG A 62 12.84 -1.15 -4.49
CA ARG A 62 13.15 -1.13 -5.94
C ARG A 62 12.11 -0.39 -6.78
N GLY A 63 11.75 0.83 -6.38
CA GLY A 63 10.74 1.63 -7.10
C GLY A 63 9.29 1.19 -6.88
N GLY A 64 9.06 0.12 -6.12
CA GLY A 64 7.73 -0.34 -5.72
C GLY A 64 7.61 -0.50 -4.20
N ALA A 65 6.77 -1.43 -3.74
CA ALA A 65 6.63 -1.73 -2.31
C ALA A 65 6.34 -3.20 -2.02
N ILE A 66 6.92 -3.69 -0.92
CA ILE A 66 6.54 -4.95 -0.28
C ILE A 66 5.49 -4.63 0.78
N VAL A 67 4.36 -5.33 0.72
CA VAL A 67 3.20 -5.12 1.60
C VAL A 67 2.83 -6.46 2.24
N CYS A 68 2.66 -6.47 3.56
CA CYS A 68 2.02 -7.59 4.24
C CYS A 68 0.51 -7.35 4.27
N ASP A 69 -0.22 -8.08 3.43
CA ASP A 69 -1.69 -8.08 3.35
C ASP A 69 -2.14 -9.53 3.56
N ALA A 70 -2.28 -9.92 4.82
CA ALA A 70 -2.46 -11.33 5.20
C ALA A 70 -3.63 -11.97 4.42
N PRO A 71 -3.45 -13.20 3.89
CA PRO A 71 -2.38 -14.15 4.18
C PRO A 71 -1.15 -14.06 3.24
N GLU A 72 -0.94 -12.94 2.54
CA GLU A 72 0.11 -12.80 1.53
C GLU A 72 1.12 -11.69 1.85
N ILE A 73 2.41 -11.95 1.57
CA ILE A 73 3.42 -10.92 1.39
C ILE A 73 3.50 -10.65 -0.10
N VAL A 74 3.23 -9.42 -0.49
CA VAL A 74 3.05 -9.04 -1.89
C VAL A 74 4.06 -7.96 -2.26
N TYR A 75 4.71 -8.13 -3.40
CA TYR A 75 5.49 -7.08 -4.04
C TYR A 75 4.65 -6.40 -5.12
N PHE A 76 4.46 -5.09 -4.97
CA PHE A 76 3.88 -4.19 -5.94
C PHE A 76 4.99 -3.46 -6.69
N GLU A 77 4.92 -3.45 -8.01
CA GLU A 77 5.90 -2.84 -8.92
C GLU A 77 5.20 -1.82 -9.81
N ASP A 78 5.76 -0.61 -9.92
CA ASP A 78 5.43 0.44 -10.89
C ASP A 78 6.43 0.33 -12.05
N ARG A 79 5.95 0.01 -13.25
CA ARG A 79 6.79 -0.32 -14.40
C ARG A 79 6.91 0.82 -15.39
N ASP A 80 5.95 1.73 -15.38
CA ASP A 80 5.92 2.88 -16.29
C ASP A 80 6.26 4.21 -15.60
N ALA A 81 6.53 4.17 -14.29
CA ALA A 81 6.90 5.28 -13.44
C ALA A 81 5.80 6.36 -13.32
N ASP A 82 4.52 5.98 -13.44
CA ASP A 82 3.38 6.88 -13.23
C ASP A 82 3.02 7.10 -11.76
N GLY A 83 3.69 6.40 -10.84
CA GLY A 83 3.44 6.46 -9.40
C GLY A 83 2.35 5.51 -8.91
N LYS A 84 1.94 4.54 -9.74
CA LYS A 84 0.99 3.48 -9.42
C LYS A 84 1.58 2.11 -9.71
N SER A 85 1.14 1.12 -8.95
CA SER A 85 1.53 -0.26 -9.18
C SER A 85 0.79 -0.85 -10.38
N ASP A 86 1.54 -1.39 -11.32
CA ASP A 86 1.03 -2.12 -12.48
C ASP A 86 1.04 -3.63 -12.27
N ARG A 87 1.93 -4.09 -11.38
CA ARG A 87 2.15 -5.51 -11.16
C ARG A 87 2.10 -5.85 -9.69
N ARG A 88 1.43 -6.97 -9.42
CA ARG A 88 1.33 -7.63 -8.12
C ARG A 88 2.00 -8.99 -8.19
N THR A 89 2.98 -9.26 -7.33
CA THR A 89 3.66 -10.56 -7.23
C THR A 89 3.58 -11.05 -5.80
N VAL A 90 2.98 -12.22 -5.57
CA VAL A 90 2.99 -12.87 -4.26
C VAL A 90 4.39 -13.43 -4.00
N LEU A 91 5.06 -12.92 -2.97
CA LEU A 91 6.38 -13.39 -2.52
C LEU A 91 6.25 -14.58 -1.56
N TYR A 92 5.21 -14.56 -0.73
CA TYR A 92 4.93 -15.61 0.25
C TYR A 92 3.44 -15.64 0.56
N SER A 93 2.91 -16.83 0.84
CA SER A 93 1.51 -17.06 1.24
C SER A 93 1.44 -18.20 2.26
N GLY A 94 0.34 -18.31 3.00
CA GLY A 94 0.12 -19.36 4.00
C GLY A 94 0.49 -18.97 5.43
N PHE A 95 0.42 -17.68 5.75
CA PHE A 95 0.47 -17.16 7.12
C PHE A 95 -0.85 -16.46 7.43
N ASP A 96 -1.87 -17.27 7.59
CA ASP A 96 -3.17 -16.87 8.13
C ASP A 96 -3.12 -16.74 9.67
N LEU A 97 -4.04 -15.92 10.19
CA LEU A 97 -4.30 -15.72 11.62
C LEU A 97 -5.26 -16.80 12.14
#